data_AF-A0A4R1UHC2-F1
#
_entry.id   AF-A0A4R1UHC2-F1
#
_cell.length_a   1.000
_cell.length_b   1.000
_cell.length_c   1.000
_cell.angle_alpha   90.00
_cell.angle_beta   90.00
_cell.angle_gamma   90.00
#
_symmetry.space_group_name_H-M   'P 1'
#
loop_
_entity.id
_entity.type
_entity.pdbx_description
1 polymer ?
#
loop_
_entity_poly.entity_id
_entity_poly.type
_entity_poly.pdbx_seq_one_letter_code
_entity_poly.pdbx_strand_id
1 'polypeptide(L)' 'MKVYTLRFSEDGECLAKRLEFKAHDLPSALVIAHREAARRSAELWDGPRKICIIRKPPEATASLTPCAFGYSTRA' A
#
# COMPACT_ATOMS: atom_id res chain seq x y z
N MET A 1 1.87 10.15 23.14
CA MET A 1 2.33 9.40 21.95
C MET A 1 1.85 7.96 22.08
N LYS A 2 1.20 7.42 21.05
CA LYS A 2 0.75 6.03 21.00
C LYS A 2 1.70 5.19 20.15
N VAL A 3 1.81 3.91 20.48
CA VAL A 3 2.61 2.95 19.70
C VAL A 3 1.66 2.21 18.78
N TYR A 4 1.99 2.23 17.49
CA TYR A 4 1.26 1.51 16.44
C TYR A 4 2.17 0.45 15.85
N THR A 5 1.57 -0.63 15.35
CA THR A 5 2.29 -1.73 14.73
C THR A 5 1.86 -1.86 13.27
N LEU A 6 2.84 -1.77 12.37
CA LEU A 6 2.68 -2.16 10.97
C LEU A 6 3.09 -3.61 10.78
N ARG A 7 2.22 -4.41 10.15
CA ARG A 7 2.52 -5.78 9.75
C ARG A 7 2.53 -5.86 8.23
N PHE A 8 3.67 -6.18 7.64
CA PHE A 8 3.78 -6.34 6.20
C PHE A 8 3.38 -7.75 5.79
N SER A 9 2.61 -7.85 4.71
CA SER A 9 2.30 -9.13 4.07
C SER A 9 3.52 -9.65 3.33
N GLU A 10 3.68 -10.97 3.31
CA GLU A 10 4.78 -11.67 2.68
C GLU A 10 4.54 -11.76 1.16
N ASP A 11 4.69 -10.64 0.47
CA ASP A 11 4.59 -10.59 -0.99
C ASP A 11 5.97 -10.90 -1.60
N GLY A 12 6.38 -12.17 -1.56
CA GLY A 12 7.42 -12.80 -2.39
C GLY A 12 8.88 -12.34 -2.27
N GLU A 13 9.16 -11.12 -1.80
CA GLU A 13 10.49 -10.48 -1.89
C GLU A 13 11.07 -10.10 -0.52
N CYS A 14 10.28 -10.12 0.55
CA CYS A 14 10.76 -9.70 1.87
C CYS A 14 9.95 -10.36 2.99
N LEU A 15 10.65 -11.02 3.91
CA LEU A 15 10.10 -11.66 5.12
C LEU A 15 9.04 -10.77 5.79
N ALA A 16 7.97 -11.39 6.29
CA ALA A 16 6.90 -10.73 7.04
C ALA A 16 7.50 -9.84 8.15
N LYS A 17 7.61 -8.55 7.88
CA LYS A 17 8.24 -7.59 8.79
C LYS A 17 7.17 -6.99 9.69
N ARG A 18 7.48 -6.85 10.97
CA ARG A 18 6.70 -6.04 11.90
C ARG A 18 7.49 -4.78 12.22
N LEU A 19 6.86 -3.64 12.09
CA LEU A 19 7.45 -2.34 12.40
C LEU A 19 6.59 -1.67 13.47
N GLU A 20 7.17 -1.43 14.64
CA GLU A 20 6.53 -0.66 15.69
C GLU A 20 7.01 0.79 15.61
N PHE A 21 6.08 1.73 15.60
CA PHE A 21 6.39 3.15 15.51
C PHE A 21 5.48 3.97 16.41
N LYS A 22 5.98 5.12 16.86
CA LYS A 22 5.24 6.05 17.70
C LYS A 22 4.59 7.11 16.83
N ALA A 23 3.31 7.39 17.06
CA ALA A 23 2.60 8.50 16.44
C ALA A 23 1.84 9.31 17.49
N HIS A 24 1.57 10.57 17.17
CA HIS A 24 0.82 11.46 18.05
C HIS A 24 -0.67 11.09 18.09
N ASP A 25 -1.22 10.76 16.93
CA ASP A 25 -2.62 10.49 16.67
C ASP A 25 -2.78 9.47 15.52
N LEU A 26 -4.00 8.98 15.32
CA LEU A 26 -4.35 8.01 14.28
C LEU A 26 -4.08 8.54 12.85
N PRO A 27 -4.47 9.77 12.46
CA PRO A 27 -4.14 10.30 11.14
C PRO A 27 -2.63 10.37 10.88
N SER A 28 -1.84 10.84 11.84
CA SER A 28 -0.38 10.84 11.78
C SER A 28 0.16 9.42 11.61
N ALA A 29 -0.42 8.44 12.31
CA ALA A 29 -0.04 7.04 12.17
C ALA A 29 -0.32 6.50 10.76
N LEU A 30 -1.48 6.85 10.18
CA LEU A 30 -1.85 6.48 8.82
C LEU A 30 -0.89 7.07 7.77
N VAL A 31 -0.45 8.31 7.94
CA VAL A 31 0.52 8.96 7.03
C VAL A 31 1.85 8.21 7.04
N ILE A 32 2.37 7.86 8.22
CA ILE A 32 3.62 7.10 8.36
C ILE A 32 3.44 5.71 7.75
N ALA A 33 2.32 5.05 8.08
CA ALA A 33 1.99 3.73 7.57
C ALA A 33 1.90 3.70 6.04
N HIS A 34 1.28 4.70 5.41
CA HIS A 34 1.21 4.82 3.95
C HIS A 34 2.57 5.07 3.31
N ARG A 35 3.42 5.89 3.95
CA ARG A 35 4.80 6.13 3.46
C ARG A 35 5.64 4.86 3.49
N GLU A 36 5.54 4.08 4.56
CA GLU A 36 6.31 2.84 4.72
C GLU A 36 5.74 1.70 3.84
N ALA A 37 4.41 1.63 3.71
CA ALA A 37 3.69 0.67 2.86
C ALA A 37 3.62 1.10 1.38
N ALA A 38 4.29 2.19 0.97
CA ALA A 38 4.26 2.66 -0.41
C ALA A 38 4.70 1.59 -1.42
N ARG A 39 5.55 0.65 -1.00
CA ARG A 39 6.10 -0.42 -1.84
C ARG A 39 5.38 -1.76 -1.72
N ARG A 40 4.56 -1.98 -0.67
CA ARG A 40 3.96 -3.29 -0.35
C ARG A 40 2.73 -3.16 0.55
N SER A 41 1.84 -4.13 0.48
CA SER A 41 0.64 -4.15 1.32
C SER A 41 0.99 -4.36 2.79
N ALA A 42 0.31 -3.65 3.68
CA ALA A 42 0.54 -3.71 5.11
C ALA A 42 -0.76 -3.56 5.91
N GLU A 43 -0.77 -4.06 7.13
CA GLU A 43 -1.86 -3.91 8.08
C GLU A 43 -1.43 -2.99 9.22
N LEU A 44 -2.28 -2.01 9.57
CA LEU A 44 -2.07 -1.12 10.71
C LEU A 44 -2.83 -1.63 11.94
N TRP A 45 -2.11 -1.79 13.04
CA TRP A 45 -2.61 -2.27 14.32
C TRP A 45 -2.35 -1.25 15.43
N ASP A 46 -3.30 -1.12 16.36
CA ASP A 46 -3.19 -0.40 17.64
C ASP A 46 -3.29 -1.44 18.77
N GLY A 47 -2.13 -1.91 19.24
CA GLY A 47 -2.04 -3.04 20.17
C GLY A 47 -2.73 -4.31 19.59
N PRO A 48 -3.80 -4.83 20.23
CA PRO A 48 -4.53 -5.99 19.74
C PRO A 48 -5.56 -5.65 18.66
N ARG A 49 -5.84 -4.36 18.39
CA ARG A 49 -6.90 -3.93 17.49
C ARG A 49 -6.37 -3.63 16.10
N LYS A 50 -6.86 -4.34 15.09
CA LYS A 50 -6.62 -4.00 13.68
C LYS A 50 -7.40 -2.74 13.31
N ILE A 51 -6.69 -1.71 12.85
CA ILE A 51 -7.29 -0.43 12.44
C ILE A 51 -7.71 -0.51 10.97
N CYS A 52 -6.77 -0.84 10.09
CA CYS A 52 -7.02 -0.88 8.65
C CYS A 52 -5.97 -1.71 7.90
N ILE A 53 -6.25 -1.95 6.61
CA ILE A 53 -5.33 -2.59 5.68
C ILE A 53 -4.95 -1.54 4.62
N ILE A 54 -3.66 -1.28 4.49
CA ILE A 54 -3.07 -0.43 3.47
C ILE A 54 -2.69 -1.35 2.31
N ARG A 55 -3.37 -1.17 1.18
CA ARG A 55 -3.08 -1.91 -0.04
C ARG A 55 -2.09 -1.10 -0.88
N LYS A 56 -1.12 -1.79 -1.50
CA LYS A 56 -0.37 -1.18 -2.60
C LYS A 56 -1.41 -0.74 -3.64
N PRO A 57 -1.43 0.53 -4.10
CA PRO A 57 -2.22 0.86 -5.27
C PRO A 57 -1.77 -0.10 -6.38
N PRO A 58 -2.68 -0.66 -7.19
CA PRO A 58 -2.26 -1.38 -8.37
C PRO A 58 -1.30 -0.44 -9.07
N GLU A 59 -0.08 -0.92 -9.31
CA GLU A 59 0.86 -0.19 -10.13
C GLU A 59 0.06 0.11 -11.38
N ALA A 60 -0.32 1.38 -11.57
CA ALA A 60 -0.86 1.81 -12.83
C ALA A 60 0.35 1.71 -13.73
N THR A 61 0.59 0.51 -14.22
CA THR A 61 1.34 0.26 -15.43
C THR A 61 0.71 1.24 -16.39
N ALA A 62 1.42 2.32 -16.66
CA ALA A 62 1.18 3.17 -17.81
C ALA A 62 1.53 2.32 -19.04
N SER A 63 0.81 1.24 -19.23
CA SER A 63 0.63 0.52 -20.47
C SER A 63 -0.84 0.68 -20.86
N LEU A 64 -1.29 1.94 -20.88
CA LEU A 64 -2.09 2.38 -22.01
C LEU A 64 -1.13 2.50 -23.19
N THR A 65 -0.71 1.36 -23.73
CA THR A 65 -0.66 1.25 -25.19
C THR A 65 -2.12 1.36 -25.60
N PRO A 66 -2.61 2.45 -26.22
CA PRO A 66 -3.87 2.34 -26.91
C PRO A 66 -3.64 1.27 -27.99
N CYS A 67 -4.35 0.15 -27.86
CA CYS A 67 -4.50 -0.82 -28.93
C CYS A 67 -4.66 -0.04 -30.23
N ALA A 68 -3.84 -0.35 -31.22
CA ALA A 68 -3.96 0.20 -32.56
C ALA A 68 -5.41 0.04 -33.03
N PHE A 69 -6.18 1.11 -32.96
CA PHE A 69 -7.47 1.20 -33.59
C PHE A 69 -7.17 1.39 -35.07
N GLY A 70 -7.01 0.26 -35.76
CA GLY A 70 -7.03 0.24 -37.22
C GLY A 70 -8.39 0.73 -37.66
N TYR A 71 -8.49 2.02 -37.97
CA TYR A 71 -9.62 2.51 -38.74
C TYR A 71 -9.44 2.01 -40.17
N SER A 72 -10.19 0.96 -40.49
CA SER A 72 -10.45 0.57 -41.87
C SER A 72 -11.32 1.67 -42.49
N THR A 73 -10.71 2.63 -43.18
CA THR A 73 -11.44 3.49 -44.11
C THR A 73 -11.30 2.88 -45.49
N ARG A 74 -12.32 2.10 -45.82
CA ARG A 74 -12.62 1.62 -47.16
C ARG A 74 -13.06 2.82 -48.00
N ALA A 75 -12.31 3.16 -49.03
CA ALA A 75 -12.77 3.90 -50.22
C ALA A 75 -11.85 3.55 -51.39
#